data_AF-A0A9C9FZB7-F1
#
_entry.id   AF-A0A9C9FZB7-F1
#
_cell.length_a   1.000
_cell.length_b   1.000
_cell.length_c   1.000
_cell.angle_alpha   90.00
_cell.angle_beta   90.00
_cell.angle_gamma   90.00
#
_symmetry.space_group_name_H-M   'P 1'
#
loop_
_entity.id
_entity.type
_entity.pdbx_description
1 polymer ?
#
loop_
_entity_poly.entity_id
_entity_poly.type
_entity_poly.pdbx_seq_one_letter_code
_entity_poly.pdbx_strand_id
1 'polypeptide(L)' 'MDRMLYVAMSGARQIMLAQAANSNNLANVSTSGFRADLSQFR' A
#
# COMPACT_ATOMS: atom_id res chain seq x y z
N MET A 1 -18.61 -2.00 -19.73
CA MET A 1 -18.25 -0.89 -18.82
C MET A 1 -17.74 -1.41 -17.47
N ASP A 2 -18.26 -2.54 -16.96
CA ASP A 2 -17.93 -3.08 -15.63
C ASP A 2 -16.50 -3.62 -15.48
N ARG A 3 -15.94 -4.23 -16.53
CA ARG A 3 -14.61 -4.86 -16.44
C ARG A 3 -13.48 -3.86 -16.30
N MET A 4 -13.58 -2.71 -16.97
CA MET A 4 -12.59 -1.63 -16.88
C MET A 4 -12.67 -0.93 -15.52
N LEU A 5 -13.89 -0.68 -15.02
CA LEU A 5 -14.09 -0.11 -13.69
C LEU A 5 -13.63 -1.08 -12.59
N TYR A 6 -13.89 -2.39 -12.75
CA TYR A 6 -13.41 -3.41 -11.84
C TYR A 6 -11.87 -3.45 -11.79
N VAL A 7 -11.20 -3.47 -12.94
CA VAL A 7 -9.72 -3.44 -13.00
C VAL A 7 -9.17 -2.15 -12.40
N ALA A 8 -9.79 -1.00 -12.68
CA ALA A 8 -9.41 0.27 -12.09
C ALA A 8 -9.59 0.27 -10.56
N MET A 9 -10.69 -0.29 -10.05
CA MET A 9 -10.94 -0.41 -8.61
C MET A 9 -10.02 -1.43 -7.93
N SER A 10 -9.67 -2.52 -8.59
CA SER A 10 -8.66 -3.47 -8.11
C SER A 10 -7.29 -2.79 -7.98
N GLY A 11 -6.89 -1.99 -8.98
CA GLY A 11 -5.66 -1.19 -8.92
C GLY A 11 -5.71 -0.10 -7.83
N ALA A 12 -6.84 0.61 -7.71
CA ALA A 12 -7.04 1.63 -6.69
C ALA A 12 -6.98 1.05 -5.27
N ARG A 13 -7.60 -0.12 -5.05
CA ARG A 13 -7.52 -0.85 -3.77
C ARG A 13 -6.07 -1.22 -3.44
N GLN A 14 -5.33 -1.71 -4.43
CA GLN A 14 -3.94 -2.08 -4.26
C GLN A 14 -3.04 -0.86 -3.95
N ILE A 15 -3.32 0.29 -4.56
CA ILE A 15 -2.66 1.57 -4.25
C ILE A 15 -2.99 2.01 -2.83
N MET A 16 -4.26 1.91 -2.39
CA MET A 16 -4.64 2.26 -1.02
C MET A 16 -3.96 1.39 0.03
N LEU A 17 -3.80 0.09 -0.24
CA LEU A 17 -3.05 -0.81 0.65
C LEU A 17 -1.57 -0.41 0.74
N ALA A 18 -0.93 -0.12 -0.39
CA ALA A 18 0.45 0.36 -0.41
C ALA A 18 0.61 1.71 0.31
N GLN A 19 -0.36 2.62 0.16
CA GLN A 19 -0.37 3.91 0.85
C GLN A 19 -0.50 3.74 2.36
N ALA A 20 -1.34 2.81 2.83
CA ALA A 20 -1.48 2.50 4.25
C ALA A 20 -0.18 1.91 4.82
N ALA A 21 0.47 0.98 4.11
CA ALA A 21 1.76 0.43 4.51
C ALA A 21 2.84 1.52 4.59
N ASN A 22 2.91 2.40 3.59
CA ASN A 22 3.86 3.50 3.59
C ASN A 22 3.61 4.48 4.75
N SER A 23 2.35 4.83 5.03
CA SER A 23 2.00 5.67 6.17
C SER A 23 2.42 5.03 7.51
N ASN A 24 2.26 3.72 7.66
CA ASN A 24 2.73 3.00 8.85
C ASN A 24 4.25 3.01 8.96
N ASN A 25 4.96 2.80 7.84
CA ASN A 25 6.41 2.84 7.81
C ASN A 25 6.95 4.23 8.19
N LEU A 26 6.35 5.29 7.65
CA LEU A 26 6.72 6.67 7.97
C LEU A 26 6.44 7.01 9.44
N ALA A 27 5.31 6.57 9.99
CA ALA A 27 4.97 6.81 11.38
C ALA A 27 5.93 6.10 12.35
N ASN A 28 6.46 4.95 11.97
CA ASN A 28 7.33 4.12 12.82
C ASN A 28 8.82 4.23 12.48
N VAL A 29 9.22 5.10 11.54
CA VAL A 29 10.62 5.25 11.12
C VAL A 29 11.55 5.64 12.27
N SER A 30 11.03 6.36 13.27
CA SER A 30 11.77 6.77 14.46
C SER A 30 11.72 5.75 15.61
N THR A 31 10.99 4.64 15.44
CA THR A 31 10.88 3.60 16.46
C THR A 31 12.12 2.71 16.42
N SER A 32 12.87 2.65 17.52
CA SER A 32 14.05 1.80 17.63
C SER A 32 13.71 0.32 17.38
N GLY A 33 14.41 -0.32 16.44
CA GLY A 33 14.18 -1.72 16.07
C GLY A 33 13.05 -1.96 15.08
N PHE A 34 12.37 -0.91 14.58
CA PHE A 34 11.34 -1.04 13.56
C PHE A 34 11.91 -1.50 12.21
N ARG A 35 11.17 -2.39 11.53
CA ARG A 35 11.47 -2.88 10.18
C ARG A 35 10.35 -2.44 9.25
N ALA A 36 10.70 -1.72 8.19
CA ALA A 36 9.72 -1.26 7.21
C ALA A 36 9.10 -2.44 6.45
N ASP A 37 7.79 -2.39 6.25
CA ASP A 37 7.05 -3.33 5.42
C ASP A 37 7.04 -2.82 3.97
N LEU A 38 7.86 -3.42 3.09
CA LEU A 38 7.89 -3.06 1.67
C LEU A 38 6.78 -3.81 0.93
N SER A 39 5.72 -3.10 0.56
CA SER A 39 4.73 -3.61 -0.39
C SER A 39 5.38 -3.78 -1.78
N GLN A 40 5.86 -4.98 -2.09
CA GLN A 40 6.45 -5.30 -3.39
C GLN A 40 5.35 -5.79 -4.34
N PHE A 41 5.08 -5.06 -5.42
CA PHE A 41 4.25 -5.55 -6.52
C PHE A 41 5.08 -6.59 -7.30
N ARG A 42 4.78 -7.88 -7.13
CA ARG A 42 5.34 -8.99 -7.91
C ARG A 42 4.25 -9.67 -8.71
#